data_AF-A0A732ZBA2-F1
#
_entry.id   AF-A0A732ZBA2-F1
#
_cell.length_a   1.000
_cell.length_b   1.000
_cell.length_c   1.000
_cell.angle_alpha   90.00
_cell.angle_beta   90.00
_cell.angle_gamma   90.00
#
_symmetry.space_group_name_H-M   'P 1'
#
loop_
_entity.id
_entity.type
_entity.pdbx_description
1 polymer ?
#
loop_
_entity_poly.entity_id
_entity_poly.type
_entity_poly.pdbx_seq_one_letter_code
_entity_poly.pdbx_strand_id
1 'polypeptide(L)'
;VCSRSFGERITDKDAMHQAVVQYAERAAEKLRGERQYCRQVTTFVRTSPFAVKEPCYSNAAVEKLPLPTQDSRDIIAAACRALNHVWREGYRYMKAGVMLADFTPSGIAQPGLFDEIQPRKNSEKLMKTLDELNQSGKGKVWFAGRGTAPEWQMKREMLSQCYTTKWRDIPLARLG
;
A
#
# COMPACT_ATOMS: atom_id res chain seq x y z
N VAL A 1 -2.18 3.87 -8.00
CA VAL A 1 -2.97 3.56 -6.79
C VAL A 1 -2.80 2.09 -6.36
N CYS A 2 -2.73 1.83 -5.06
CA CYS A 2 -2.74 0.48 -4.48
C CYS A 2 -3.89 0.39 -3.46
N SER A 3 -4.85 -0.50 -3.72
CA SER A 3 -6.00 -0.69 -2.83
C SER A 3 -6.56 -2.11 -2.94
N ARG A 4 -7.21 -2.56 -1.86
CA ARG A 4 -7.93 -3.83 -1.81
C ARG A 4 -9.15 -3.74 -0.91
N SER A 5 -10.19 -4.47 -1.28
CA SER A 5 -11.27 -4.79 -0.34
C SER A 5 -10.78 -5.88 0.61
N PHE A 6 -11.17 -5.78 1.89
CA PHE A 6 -10.80 -6.74 2.91
C PHE A 6 -11.69 -7.98 2.87
N GLY A 7 -11.12 -9.14 3.19
CA GLY A 7 -11.89 -10.40 3.32
C GLY A 7 -12.83 -10.37 4.52
N GLU A 8 -12.43 -9.65 5.56
CA GLU A 8 -13.22 -9.38 6.76
C GLU A 8 -13.22 -7.87 7.04
N ARG A 9 -14.28 -7.35 7.65
CA ARG A 9 -14.39 -5.92 7.91
C ARG A 9 -13.40 -5.52 9.01
N ILE A 10 -12.56 -4.55 8.72
CA ILE A 10 -11.63 -4.00 9.70
C ILE A 10 -12.39 -3.03 10.61
N THR A 11 -12.35 -3.30 11.90
CA THR A 11 -12.90 -2.45 12.97
C THR A 11 -11.82 -1.87 13.87
N ASP A 12 -10.61 -2.45 13.81
CA ASP A 12 -9.47 -2.07 14.63
C ASP A 12 -8.49 -1.17 13.86
N LYS A 13 -7.95 -0.17 14.55
CA LYS A 13 -7.07 0.83 13.94
C LYS A 13 -5.72 0.23 13.59
N ASP A 14 -5.18 -0.68 14.40
CA ASP A 14 -3.88 -1.29 14.16
C ASP A 14 -3.94 -2.23 12.96
N ALA A 15 -5.03 -2.99 12.82
CA ALA A 15 -5.31 -3.78 11.62
C ALA A 15 -5.39 -2.90 10.36
N MET A 16 -6.08 -1.75 10.44
CA MET A 16 -6.15 -0.79 9.33
C MET A 16 -4.78 -0.19 9.01
N HIS A 17 -4.01 0.14 10.03
CA HIS A 17 -2.66 0.67 9.90
C HIS A 17 -1.75 -0.32 9.16
N GLN A 18 -1.75 -1.60 9.56
CA GLN A 18 -1.00 -2.66 8.87
C GLN A 18 -1.35 -2.75 7.38
N ALA A 19 -2.64 -2.64 7.04
CA ALA A 19 -3.09 -2.64 5.66
C ALA A 19 -2.58 -1.43 4.88
N VAL A 20 -2.68 -0.24 5.45
CA VAL A 20 -2.20 1.00 4.83
C VAL A 20 -0.69 0.95 4.62
N VAL A 21 0.08 0.45 5.58
CA VAL A 21 1.53 0.27 5.45
C VAL A 21 1.86 -0.66 4.28
N GLN A 22 1.17 -1.80 4.17
CA GLN A 22 1.35 -2.73 3.04
C GLN A 22 1.03 -2.06 1.70
N TYR A 23 -0.05 -1.28 1.63
CA TYR A 23 -0.46 -0.63 0.38
C TYR A 23 0.48 0.51 -0.01
N ALA A 24 0.97 1.27 0.96
CA ALA A 24 1.98 2.30 0.77
C ALA A 24 3.31 1.70 0.27
N GLU A 25 3.79 0.63 0.91
CA GLU A 25 4.97 -0.13 0.49
C GLU A 25 4.85 -0.58 -0.97
N ARG A 26 3.73 -1.23 -1.32
CA ARG A 26 3.49 -1.70 -2.68
C ARG A 26 3.32 -0.57 -3.70
N ALA A 27 2.76 0.57 -3.28
CA ALA A 27 2.65 1.75 -4.14
C ALA A 27 4.02 2.36 -4.44
N ALA A 28 4.89 2.43 -3.43
CA ALA A 28 6.26 2.92 -3.58
C ALA A 28 7.11 1.99 -4.48
N GLU A 29 6.99 0.67 -4.32
CA GLU A 29 7.65 -0.29 -5.24
C GLU A 29 7.25 -0.08 -6.70
N LYS A 30 5.95 0.14 -6.97
CA LYS A 30 5.48 0.42 -8.34
C LYS A 30 5.99 1.74 -8.88
N LEU A 31 5.97 2.79 -8.04
CA LEU A 31 6.48 4.11 -8.39
C LEU A 31 7.96 4.03 -8.83
N ARG A 32 8.79 3.27 -8.09
CA ARG A 32 10.19 3.02 -8.46
C ARG A 32 10.32 2.24 -9.77
N GLY A 33 9.47 1.24 -10.00
CA GLY A 33 9.42 0.51 -11.27
C GLY A 33 9.09 1.41 -12.47
N GLU A 34 8.30 2.46 -12.26
CA GLU A 34 7.96 3.49 -13.25
C GLU A 34 9.01 4.63 -13.33
N ARG A 35 10.06 4.58 -12.49
CA ARG A 35 11.13 5.59 -12.39
C ARG A 35 10.59 7.00 -12.13
N GLN A 36 9.57 7.09 -11.29
CA GLN A 36 8.94 8.36 -10.91
C GLN A 36 9.18 8.67 -9.43
N TYR A 37 8.98 9.93 -9.08
CA TYR A 37 8.91 10.40 -7.70
C TYR A 37 7.51 10.98 -7.47
N CYS A 38 6.99 10.93 -6.25
CA CYS A 38 5.71 11.54 -5.90
C CYS A 38 5.88 12.60 -4.82
N ARG A 39 5.04 13.64 -4.85
CA ARG A 39 4.91 14.62 -3.76
C ARG A 39 3.60 14.54 -3.01
N GLN A 40 2.64 13.75 -3.48
CA GLN A 40 1.33 13.66 -2.83
C GLN A 40 0.99 12.21 -2.51
N VAL A 41 0.62 11.96 -1.26
CA VAL A 41 0.17 10.66 -0.76
C VAL A 41 -1.24 10.81 -0.22
N THR A 42 -2.18 10.05 -0.77
CA THR A 42 -3.59 10.07 -0.36
C THR A 42 -3.95 8.72 0.23
N THR A 43 -4.46 8.72 1.46
CA THR A 43 -5.03 7.52 2.09
C THR A 43 -6.54 7.66 2.11
N PHE A 44 -7.25 6.61 1.68
CA PHE A 44 -8.71 6.57 1.72
C PHE A 44 -9.21 5.31 2.39
N VAL A 45 -10.37 5.43 3.04
CA VAL A 45 -11.08 4.35 3.73
C VAL A 45 -12.56 4.42 3.39
N ARG A 46 -13.22 3.27 3.28
CA ARG A 46 -14.68 3.21 3.07
C ARG A 46 -15.32 2.00 3.73
N THR A 47 -16.53 2.19 4.25
CA THR A 47 -17.46 1.11 4.62
C THR A 47 -18.28 0.68 3.41
N SER A 48 -19.15 -0.30 3.60
CA SER A 48 -19.96 -0.85 2.50
C SER A 48 -21.23 -0.05 2.27
N PRO A 49 -21.48 0.40 1.03
CA PRO A 49 -22.75 1.05 0.69
C PRO A 49 -23.93 0.07 0.74
N PHE A 50 -23.68 -1.24 0.67
CA PHE A 50 -24.71 -2.29 0.66
C PHE A 50 -25.03 -2.87 2.06
N ALA A 51 -24.39 -2.36 3.12
CA ALA A 51 -24.64 -2.87 4.47
C ALA A 51 -25.94 -2.25 5.02
N VAL A 52 -27.03 -3.02 4.96
CA VAL A 52 -28.34 -2.59 5.47
C VAL A 52 -28.26 -2.49 7.00
N LYS A 53 -28.64 -1.33 7.56
CA LYS A 53 -28.55 -0.96 8.99
C LYS A 53 -27.16 -0.63 9.56
N GLU A 54 -26.12 -0.49 8.73
CA GLU A 54 -24.81 0.01 9.19
C GLU A 54 -24.54 1.46 8.78
N PRO A 55 -23.81 2.24 9.60
CA PRO A 55 -23.38 3.57 9.21
C PRO A 55 -22.49 3.56 7.94
N CYS A 56 -22.90 4.31 6.91
CA CYS A 56 -22.09 4.53 5.73
C CYS A 56 -21.04 5.61 6.00
N TYR A 57 -19.78 5.31 5.71
CA TYR A 57 -18.68 6.25 5.83
C TYR A 57 -17.64 6.01 4.75
N SER A 58 -17.21 7.09 4.11
CA SER A 58 -16.15 7.10 3.12
C SER A 58 -15.42 8.42 3.25
N ASN A 59 -14.09 8.38 3.35
CA ASN A 59 -13.28 9.59 3.45
C ASN A 59 -11.88 9.35 2.88
N ALA A 60 -11.21 10.44 2.51
CA ALA A 60 -9.85 10.46 2.03
C ALA A 60 -9.12 11.68 2.60
N ALA A 61 -7.84 11.50 2.97
CA ALA A 61 -6.97 12.58 3.38
C ALA A 61 -5.71 12.57 2.52
N VAL A 62 -5.20 13.77 2.28
CA VAL A 62 -4.07 14.03 1.41
C VAL A 62 -2.93 14.59 2.25
N GLU A 63 -1.77 13.99 2.12
CA GLU A 63 -0.51 14.48 2.68
C GLU A 63 0.39 14.93 1.54
N LYS A 64 0.81 16.19 1.58
CA LYS A 64 1.80 16.75 0.66
C LYS A 64 3.18 16.64 1.28
N LEU A 65 4.09 16.01 0.55
CA LEU A 65 5.48 15.87 0.90
C LEU A 65 6.25 17.14 0.51
N PRO A 66 7.18 17.59 1.37
CA PRO A 66 7.99 18.79 1.09
C PRO A 66 8.83 18.57 -0.18
N LEU A 67 9.44 17.40 -0.31
CA LEU A 67 10.27 16.98 -1.43
C LEU A 67 9.63 15.82 -2.20
N PRO A 68 9.84 15.73 -3.52
CA PRO A 68 9.53 14.53 -4.28
C PRO A 68 10.34 13.34 -3.74
N THR A 69 9.66 12.22 -3.48
CA THR A 69 10.31 11.00 -3.00
C THR A 69 9.75 9.76 -3.67
N GLN A 70 10.58 8.71 -3.69
CA GLN A 70 10.20 7.34 -4.00
C GLN A 70 10.63 6.38 -2.87
N ASP A 71 11.02 6.92 -1.71
CA ASP A 71 11.39 6.14 -0.53
C ASP A 71 10.13 5.60 0.15
N SER A 72 10.06 4.28 0.31
CA SER A 72 8.92 3.63 0.97
C SER A 72 8.69 4.17 2.38
N ARG A 73 9.74 4.56 3.12
CA ARG A 73 9.62 5.03 4.51
C ARG A 73 8.87 6.35 4.61
N ASP A 74 9.16 7.27 3.71
CA ASP A 74 8.52 8.60 3.69
C ASP A 74 7.07 8.48 3.20
N ILE A 75 6.84 7.64 2.19
CA ILE A 75 5.49 7.35 1.68
C ILE A 75 4.63 6.66 2.74
N ILE A 76 5.19 5.67 3.46
CA ILE A 76 4.49 4.99 4.56
C ILE A 76 4.16 5.99 5.67
N ALA A 77 5.11 6.82 6.09
CA ALA A 77 4.89 7.80 7.15
C ALA A 77 3.76 8.80 6.77
N ALA A 78 3.77 9.29 5.54
CA ALA A 78 2.69 10.14 5.03
C ALA A 78 1.35 9.39 4.97
N ALA A 79 1.32 8.17 4.46
CA ALA A 79 0.09 7.38 4.40
C ALA A 79 -0.51 7.12 5.80
N CYS A 80 0.32 6.93 6.82
CA CYS A 80 -0.11 6.74 8.21
C CYS A 80 -0.62 8.04 8.84
N ARG A 81 -0.01 9.20 8.55
CA ARG A 81 -0.57 10.50 8.96
C ARG A 81 -1.94 10.76 8.32
N ALA A 82 -2.05 10.54 7.00
CA ALA A 82 -3.32 10.62 6.29
C ALA A 82 -4.37 9.66 6.89
N LEU A 83 -3.98 8.43 7.29
CA LEU A 83 -4.88 7.49 7.95
C LEU A 83 -5.45 8.06 9.25
N ASN A 84 -4.62 8.71 10.08
CA ASN A 84 -5.09 9.32 11.34
C ASN A 84 -6.16 10.39 11.13
N HIS A 85 -6.19 11.05 9.97
CA HIS A 85 -7.20 12.06 9.64
C HIS A 85 -8.52 11.48 9.12
N VAL A 86 -8.50 10.28 8.53
CA VAL A 86 -9.70 9.64 7.99
C VAL A 86 -10.29 8.54 8.87
N TRP A 87 -9.53 8.04 9.84
CA TRP A 87 -9.99 6.99 10.74
C TRP A 87 -11.12 7.49 11.65
N ARG A 88 -12.16 6.67 11.79
CA ARG A 88 -13.24 6.87 12.76
C ARG A 88 -13.56 5.55 13.42
N GLU A 89 -13.59 5.56 14.74
CA GLU A 89 -14.01 4.41 15.54
C GLU A 89 -15.50 4.13 15.35
N GLY A 90 -15.90 2.88 15.63
CA GLY A 90 -17.30 2.43 15.47
C GLY A 90 -17.71 2.10 14.03
N TYR A 91 -16.82 2.24 13.04
CA TYR A 91 -17.09 1.88 11.65
C TYR A 91 -16.46 0.56 11.24
N ARG A 92 -17.15 -0.19 10.38
CA ARG A 92 -16.73 -1.48 9.82
C ARG A 92 -16.21 -1.31 8.40
N TYR A 93 -14.93 -1.03 8.26
CA TYR A 93 -14.31 -0.71 6.97
C TYR A 93 -14.22 -1.93 6.06
N MET A 94 -14.63 -1.75 4.80
CA MET A 94 -14.58 -2.81 3.79
C MET A 94 -13.40 -2.68 2.84
N LYS A 95 -12.82 -1.48 2.72
CA LYS A 95 -11.74 -1.18 1.80
C LYS A 95 -10.92 -0.01 2.31
N ALA A 96 -9.62 -0.08 2.06
CA ALA A 96 -8.72 1.05 2.12
C ALA A 96 -7.75 1.04 0.93
N GLY A 97 -7.03 2.14 0.77
CA GLY A 97 -5.99 2.23 -0.24
C GLY A 97 -5.13 3.47 -0.10
N VAL A 98 -3.99 3.41 -0.78
CA VAL A 98 -3.02 4.49 -0.91
C VAL A 98 -2.90 4.86 -2.38
N MET A 99 -3.01 6.16 -2.66
CA MET A 99 -2.85 6.74 -3.98
C MET A 99 -1.69 7.74 -3.94
N LEU A 100 -0.78 7.61 -4.90
CA LEU A 100 0.32 8.55 -5.09
C LEU A 100 -0.06 9.48 -6.25
N ALA A 101 0.33 10.74 -6.15
CA ALA A 101 0.08 11.77 -7.14
C ALA A 101 1.19 12.83 -7.10
N ASP A 102 1.08 13.84 -7.98
CA ASP A 102 2.10 14.89 -8.17
C ASP A 102 3.46 14.24 -8.53
N PHE A 103 3.47 13.61 -9.71
CA PHE A 103 4.62 12.83 -10.18
C PHE A 103 5.63 13.69 -10.90
N THR A 104 6.91 13.39 -10.68
CA THR A 104 8.03 14.01 -11.39
C THR A 104 9.06 12.96 -11.80
N PRO A 105 9.65 13.09 -13.00
CA PRO A 105 10.70 12.19 -13.47
C PRO A 105 12.02 12.36 -12.72
N SER A 106 12.20 13.48 -12.01
CA SER A 106 13.40 13.73 -11.21
C SER A 106 13.05 13.95 -9.74
N GLY A 107 13.83 13.33 -8.86
CA GLY A 107 13.82 13.60 -7.43
C GLY A 107 14.54 14.89 -7.04
N ILE A 108 15.00 15.65 -8.03
CA ILE A 108 15.70 16.92 -7.82
C ILE A 108 14.64 17.98 -7.57
N ALA A 109 14.33 18.18 -6.29
CA ALA A 109 13.87 19.48 -5.84
C ALA A 109 15.11 20.33 -5.59
N GLN A 110 15.18 21.50 -6.22
CA GLN A 110 16.19 22.49 -5.89
C GLN A 110 15.88 22.97 -4.47
N PRO A 111 16.71 22.63 -3.46
CA PRO A 111 16.46 23.09 -2.10
C PRO A 111 16.67 24.60 -2.07
N GLY A 112 15.79 25.31 -1.39
CA GLY A 112 16.02 26.70 -1.01
C GLY A 112 17.31 26.81 -0.18
N LEU A 113 17.95 27.97 -0.22
CA LEU A 113 19.19 28.25 0.53
C LEU A 113 19.07 27.99 2.04
N PHE A 114 17.84 27.97 2.56
CA PHE A 114 17.48 27.73 3.96
C PHE A 114 16.64 26.46 4.18
N ASP A 115 16.49 25.60 3.15
CA ASP A 115 15.73 24.37 3.30
C ASP A 115 16.54 23.34 4.10
N GLU A 116 16.15 23.12 5.35
CA GLU A 116 16.74 22.11 6.24
C GLU A 116 16.36 20.68 5.83
N ILE A 117 15.30 20.54 5.04
CA ILE A 117 14.77 19.24 4.64
C ILE A 117 15.58 18.74 3.45
N GLN A 118 16.42 17.73 3.68
CA GLN A 118 17.17 17.04 2.64
C GLN A 118 16.61 15.63 2.40
N PRO A 119 16.78 15.08 1.18
CA PRO A 119 16.53 13.67 0.93
C PRO A 119 17.32 12.78 1.89
N ARG A 120 16.75 11.66 2.31
CA ARG A 120 17.44 10.73 3.20
C ARG A 120 18.73 10.23 2.54
N LYS A 121 19.85 10.30 3.29
CA LYS A 121 21.14 9.75 2.85
C LYS A 121 21.00 8.29 2.44
N ASN A 122 21.58 7.93 1.29
CA ASN A 122 21.59 6.58 0.72
C ASN A 122 20.19 5.95 0.47
N SER A 123 19.13 6.76 0.40
CA SER A 123 17.77 6.29 0.17
C SER A 123 17.64 5.43 -1.09
N GLU A 124 18.16 5.92 -2.22
CA GLU A 124 18.06 5.23 -3.51
C GLU A 124 18.73 3.86 -3.50
N LYS A 125 19.97 3.79 -2.98
CA LYS A 125 20.71 2.53 -2.86
C LYS A 125 19.98 1.53 -1.97
N LEU A 126 19.45 1.98 -0.83
CA LEU A 126 18.70 1.12 0.09
C LEU A 126 17.42 0.59 -0.57
N MET A 127 16.62 1.47 -1.18
CA MET A 127 15.36 1.06 -1.81
C MET A 127 15.61 0.08 -2.97
N LYS A 128 16.65 0.33 -3.76
CA LYS A 128 17.08 -0.60 -4.82
C LYS A 128 17.43 -1.97 -4.27
N THR A 129 18.22 -2.05 -3.19
CA THR A 129 18.56 -3.33 -2.56
C THR A 129 17.34 -4.05 -2.00
N LEU A 130 16.39 -3.33 -1.39
CA LEU A 130 15.13 -3.92 -0.92
C LEU A 130 14.30 -4.50 -2.08
N ASP A 131 14.18 -3.75 -3.17
CA ASP A 131 13.44 -4.19 -4.35
C ASP A 131 14.09 -5.42 -5.00
N GLU A 132 15.41 -5.42 -5.16
CA GLU A 132 16.18 -6.56 -5.69
C GLU A 132 15.98 -7.81 -4.83
N LEU A 133 16.03 -7.66 -3.50
CA LEU A 133 15.78 -8.76 -2.58
C LEU A 133 14.36 -9.32 -2.73
N ASN A 134 13.35 -8.43 -2.78
CA ASN A 134 11.94 -8.81 -2.95
C ASN A 134 11.63 -9.43 -4.32
N GLN A 135 12.39 -9.09 -5.36
CA GLN A 135 12.24 -9.64 -6.71
C GLN A 135 13.03 -10.94 -6.91
N SER A 136 14.08 -11.18 -6.12
CA SER A 136 14.95 -12.36 -6.24
C SER A 136 14.26 -13.71 -6.02
N GLY A 137 13.09 -13.71 -5.37
CA GLY A 137 12.34 -14.92 -5.03
C GLY A 137 12.95 -15.76 -3.89
N LYS A 138 14.14 -15.39 -3.38
CA LYS A 138 14.83 -16.10 -2.27
C LYS A 138 14.32 -15.72 -0.88
N GLY A 139 13.49 -14.69 -0.80
CA GLY A 139 12.88 -14.20 0.43
C GLY A 139 12.06 -12.93 0.17
N LYS A 140 11.31 -12.49 1.16
CA LYS A 140 10.65 -11.17 1.15
C LYS A 140 11.03 -10.44 2.42
N VAL A 141 11.36 -9.16 2.26
CA VAL A 141 11.50 -8.21 3.35
C VAL A 141 10.34 -7.23 3.29
N TRP A 142 9.89 -6.81 4.46
CA TRP A 142 8.81 -5.84 4.59
C TRP A 142 9.05 -4.94 5.79
N PHE A 143 8.41 -3.78 5.78
CA PHE A 143 8.45 -2.86 6.92
C PHE A 143 7.64 -3.41 8.09
N ALA A 144 8.18 -3.29 9.31
CA ALA A 144 7.58 -3.84 10.53
C ALA A 144 6.14 -3.38 10.78
N GLY A 145 5.80 -2.14 10.37
CA GLY A 145 4.44 -1.59 10.49
C GLY A 145 3.35 -2.37 9.74
N ARG A 146 3.73 -3.27 8.82
CA ARG A 146 2.82 -4.18 8.11
C ARG A 146 2.33 -5.36 8.96
N GLY A 147 3.02 -5.69 10.06
CA GLY A 147 2.78 -6.92 10.81
C GLY A 147 3.22 -8.19 10.07
N THR A 148 3.09 -9.35 10.70
CA THR A 148 3.57 -10.65 10.19
C THR A 148 2.46 -11.57 9.66
N ALA A 149 1.22 -11.43 10.15
CA ALA A 149 0.09 -12.26 9.73
C ALA A 149 -1.25 -11.49 9.82
N PRO A 150 -1.57 -10.64 8.84
CA PRO A 150 -2.83 -9.90 8.87
C PRO A 150 -4.04 -10.81 8.56
N GLU A 151 -4.96 -10.94 9.51
CA GLU A 151 -6.22 -11.70 9.39
C GLU A 151 -7.17 -11.10 8.33
N TRP A 152 -7.07 -9.79 8.08
CA TRP A 152 -7.89 -9.05 7.11
C TRP A 152 -7.52 -9.31 5.63
N GLN A 153 -6.57 -10.22 5.36
CA GLN A 153 -6.19 -10.56 4.00
C GLN A 153 -7.40 -10.98 3.17
N MET A 154 -7.37 -10.62 1.88
CA MET A 154 -8.43 -10.97 0.95
C MET A 154 -8.62 -12.49 0.91
N LYS A 155 -9.83 -12.96 1.28
CA LYS A 155 -10.19 -14.38 1.16
C LYS A 155 -10.16 -14.79 -0.31
N ARG A 156 -9.44 -15.88 -0.60
CA ARG A 156 -9.30 -16.47 -1.94
C ARG A 156 -9.97 -17.85 -2.04
N GLU A 157 -10.87 -18.17 -1.13
CA GLU A 157 -11.54 -19.48 -1.05
C GLU A 157 -12.38 -19.78 -2.29
N MET A 158 -12.89 -18.75 -2.97
CA MET A 158 -13.66 -18.86 -4.21
C MET A 158 -12.81 -18.58 -5.46
N LEU A 159 -11.48 -18.64 -5.38
CA LEU A 159 -10.62 -18.45 -6.55
C LEU A 159 -10.75 -19.69 -7.45
N SER A 160 -11.17 -19.50 -8.70
CA SER A 160 -11.13 -20.57 -9.70
C SER A 160 -9.70 -21.07 -9.87
N GLN A 161 -9.56 -22.37 -10.12
CA GLN A 161 -8.27 -22.98 -10.38
C GLN A 161 -7.49 -22.26 -11.49
N CYS A 162 -6.18 -22.11 -11.30
CA CYS A 162 -5.32 -21.33 -12.19
C CYS A 162 -4.86 -22.17 -13.40
N TYR A 163 -5.81 -22.66 -14.19
CA TYR A 163 -5.58 -23.63 -15.28
C TYR A 163 -4.47 -23.23 -16.26
N THR A 164 -4.29 -21.93 -16.52
CA THR A 164 -3.31 -21.42 -17.50
C THR A 164 -1.97 -21.00 -16.90
N THR A 165 -1.88 -20.89 -15.59
CA THR A 165 -0.71 -20.29 -14.90
C THR A 165 -0.12 -21.16 -13.81
N LYS A 166 -0.78 -22.27 -13.45
CA LYS A 166 -0.31 -23.23 -12.45
C LYS A 166 -0.55 -24.65 -12.94
N TRP A 167 0.54 -25.33 -13.31
CA TRP A 167 0.51 -26.70 -13.84
C TRP A 167 -0.24 -27.70 -12.95
N ARG A 168 -0.19 -27.52 -11.62
CA ARG A 168 -0.88 -28.38 -10.65
C ARG A 168 -2.40 -28.26 -10.67
N ASP A 169 -2.91 -27.18 -11.26
CA ASP A 169 -4.34 -26.89 -11.32
C ASP A 169 -4.93 -27.38 -12.66
N ILE A 170 -4.12 -27.97 -13.56
CA ILE A 170 -4.60 -28.51 -14.83
C ILE A 170 -5.41 -29.79 -14.57
N PRO A 171 -6.63 -29.94 -15.14
CA PRO A 171 -7.43 -31.13 -14.96
C PRO A 171 -6.71 -32.38 -15.49
N LEU A 172 -6.65 -33.44 -14.69
CA LEU A 172 -6.09 -34.72 -15.12
C LEU A 172 -7.17 -35.52 -15.85
N ALA A 173 -7.00 -35.70 -17.16
CA ALA A 173 -7.81 -36.64 -17.93
C ALA A 173 -7.41 -38.08 -17.57
N ARG A 174 -8.38 -38.89 -17.14
CA ARG A 174 -8.21 -40.33 -16.95
C ARG A 174 -9.00 -41.05 -18.04
N LEU A 175 -8.36 -41.99 -18.72
CA LEU A 175 -9.03 -42.92 -19.62
C LEU A 175 -9.70 -43.99 -18.76
N GLY A 176 -11.01 -44.12 -18.92
CA GLY A 176 -11.79 -45.25 -18.41
C GLY A 176 -11.87 -46.36 -19.43
#